data_AF-A0A8T4Q8S7-F1
#
_entry.id   AF-A0A8T4Q8S7-F1
#
_cell.length_a   1.000
_cell.length_b   1.000
_cell.length_c   1.000
_cell.angle_alpha   90.00
_cell.angle_beta   90.00
_cell.angle_gamma   90.00
#
_symmetry.space_group_name_H-M   'P 1'
#
loop_
_entity.id
_entity.type
_entity.pdbx_description
1 polymer ?
#
loop_
_entity_poly.entity_id
_entity_poly.type
_entity_poly.pdbx_seq_one_letter_code
_entity_poly.pdbx_strand_id
1 'polypeptide(L)'
;MKQSCETELKNSIELKSELEKSNLDERLQGANLKIPGELPLRKRSGSSLSFYDYLHLAIAKGLGIPLITRDRDLMDFAKNHVKVFKPEDLLR
;
A
#
# COMPACT_ATOMS: atom_id res chain seq x y z
N MET A 1 -39.47 -29.98 15.98
CA MET A 1 -39.00 -28.63 16.39
C MET A 1 -37.50 -28.54 16.72
N LYS A 2 -36.62 -29.48 16.30
CA LYS A 2 -35.17 -29.39 16.56
C LYS A 2 -34.32 -28.96 15.35
N GLN A 3 -34.90 -28.93 14.15
CA GLN A 3 -34.15 -28.63 12.91
C GLN A 3 -33.87 -27.13 12.67
N SER A 4 -34.54 -26.21 13.37
CA SER A 4 -34.36 -24.75 13.15
C SER A 4 -33.08 -24.20 13.79
N CYS A 5 -32.70 -24.71 14.96
CA CYS A 5 -31.56 -24.18 15.72
C CYS A 5 -30.20 -24.67 15.18
N GLU A 6 -30.14 -25.89 14.63
CA GLU A 6 -28.91 -26.40 14.00
C GLU A 6 -28.53 -25.62 12.73
N THR A 7 -29.51 -25.09 12.00
CA THR A 7 -29.26 -24.29 10.78
C THR A 7 -28.72 -22.90 11.12
N GLU A 8 -29.26 -22.26 12.17
CA GLU A 8 -28.77 -20.97 12.65
C GLU A 8 -27.33 -21.06 13.20
N LEU A 9 -27.02 -22.14 13.91
CA LEU A 9 -25.67 -22.36 14.45
C LEU A 9 -24.65 -22.60 13.33
N LYS A 10 -25.02 -23.37 12.29
CA LYS A 10 -24.16 -23.59 11.11
C LYS A 10 -23.90 -22.29 10.35
N ASN A 11 -24.93 -21.47 10.12
CA ASN A 11 -24.79 -20.19 9.45
C ASN A 11 -23.90 -19.21 10.25
N SER A 12 -24.00 -19.23 11.59
CA SER A 12 -23.17 -18.37 12.45
C SER A 12 -21.69 -18.81 12.49
N ILE A 13 -21.41 -20.11 12.37
CA ILE A 13 -20.03 -20.63 12.26
C ILE A 13 -19.45 -20.29 10.89
N GLU A 14 -20.23 -20.43 9.83
CA GLU A 14 -19.80 -20.15 8.46
C GLU A 14 -19.47 -18.66 8.28
N LEU A 15 -20.34 -17.76 8.79
CA LEU A 15 -20.10 -16.31 8.82
C LEU A 15 -18.86 -15.92 9.64
N LYS A 16 -18.59 -16.60 10.77
CA LYS A 16 -17.36 -16.37 11.54
C LYS A 16 -16.12 -16.81 10.80
N SER A 17 -16.20 -17.93 10.07
CA SER A 17 -15.08 -18.43 9.26
C SER A 17 -14.77 -17.50 8.07
N GLU A 18 -15.80 -16.89 7.47
CA GLU A 18 -15.64 -15.92 6.37
C GLU A 18 -15.08 -14.59 6.88
N LEU A 19 -15.53 -14.12 8.04
CA LEU A 19 -15.03 -12.90 8.68
C LEU A 19 -13.59 -13.06 9.20
N GLU A 20 -13.20 -14.25 9.65
CA GLU A 20 -11.81 -14.55 9.99
C GLU A 20 -10.93 -14.61 8.74
N LYS A 21 -11.41 -15.19 7.64
CA LYS A 21 -10.68 -15.20 6.35
C LYS A 21 -10.48 -13.79 5.80
N SER A 22 -11.51 -12.93 5.85
CA SER A 22 -11.40 -11.54 5.41
C SER A 22 -10.43 -10.73 6.29
N ASN A 23 -10.42 -10.96 7.60
CA ASN A 23 -9.48 -10.30 8.51
C ASN A 23 -8.03 -10.85 8.37
N LEU A 24 -7.86 -12.11 8.01
CA LEU A 24 -6.55 -12.71 7.72
C LEU A 24 -5.96 -12.15 6.41
N ASP A 25 -6.79 -11.90 5.39
CA ASP A 25 -6.38 -11.27 4.13
C ASP A 25 -5.93 -9.81 4.31
N GLU A 26 -6.50 -9.07 5.27
CA GLU A 26 -6.05 -7.72 5.63
C GLU A 26 -4.73 -7.75 6.44
N ARG A 27 -4.54 -8.76 7.30
CA ARG A 27 -3.30 -8.89 8.11
C ARG A 27 -2.12 -9.44 7.31
N LEU A 28 -2.35 -10.28 6.31
CA LEU A 28 -1.30 -10.82 5.43
C LEU A 28 -0.83 -9.84 4.35
N GLN A 29 -1.49 -8.69 4.19
CA GLN A 29 -0.93 -7.54 3.48
C GLN A 29 0.12 -6.77 4.31
N GLY A 30 0.22 -7.06 5.63
CA GLY A 30 1.14 -6.39 6.56
C GLY A 30 2.42 -7.16 6.92
N ALA A 31 2.61 -8.40 6.47
CA ALA A 31 3.80 -9.18 6.82
C ALA A 31 4.16 -10.24 5.76
N ASN A 32 4.83 -9.82 4.69
CA ASN A 32 5.62 -10.76 3.89
C ASN A 32 7.07 -10.29 3.84
N LEU A 33 7.75 -10.44 4.99
CA LEU A 33 9.20 -10.49 5.06
C LEU A 33 9.66 -11.85 4.52
N LYS A 34 9.99 -11.89 3.23
CA LYS A 34 11.01 -12.79 2.67
C LYS A 34 11.81 -12.03 1.62
N ILE A 35 13.00 -11.58 2.00
CA ILE A 35 14.05 -11.22 1.03
C ILE A 35 14.94 -12.47 0.93
N PRO A 36 14.98 -13.09 -0.26
CA PRO A 36 16.16 -12.93 -1.09
C PRO A 36 15.78 -12.72 -2.56
N GLY A 37 16.14 -11.55 -3.09
CA GLY A 37 16.50 -11.42 -4.50
C GLY A 37 15.57 -10.64 -5.42
N GLU A 38 14.25 -10.60 -5.22
CA GLU A 38 13.38 -9.86 -6.14
C GLU A 38 12.06 -9.45 -5.47
N LEU A 39 11.85 -8.14 -5.31
CA LEU A 39 10.56 -7.58 -4.89
C LEU A 39 9.55 -7.81 -6.04
N PRO A 40 8.33 -8.31 -5.76
CA PRO A 40 7.35 -8.57 -6.80
C PRO A 40 6.87 -7.24 -7.39
N LEU A 41 7.45 -6.85 -8.53
CA LEU A 41 6.94 -5.76 -9.36
C LEU A 41 5.62 -6.22 -10.00
N ARG A 42 4.53 -6.12 -9.24
CA ARG A 42 3.17 -6.25 -9.78
C ARG A 42 2.92 -5.09 -10.73
N LYS A 43 3.20 -5.29 -12.02
CA LYS A 43 2.78 -4.39 -13.09
C LYS A 43 1.28 -4.60 -13.34
N ARG A 44 0.44 -3.93 -12.56
CA ARG A 44 -0.96 -3.66 -12.93
C ARG A 44 -0.98 -2.29 -13.62
N SER A 45 -1.65 -2.20 -14.75
CA SER A 45 -1.80 -0.98 -15.54
C SER A 45 -2.34 0.17 -14.68
N GLY A 46 -1.51 1.18 -14.49
CA GLY A 46 -1.73 2.33 -13.60
C GLY A 46 -0.43 2.63 -12.86
N SER A 47 0.22 3.75 -13.20
CA SER A 47 1.42 4.33 -12.57
C SER A 47 1.81 3.70 -11.22
N SER A 48 2.73 2.73 -11.24
CA SER A 48 3.21 2.08 -10.03
C SER A 48 4.53 2.71 -9.62
N LEU A 49 4.53 3.50 -8.54
CA LEU A 49 5.76 3.99 -7.94
C LEU A 49 6.69 2.82 -7.60
N SER A 50 7.96 2.99 -7.94
CA SER A 50 9.01 2.01 -7.63
C SER A 50 9.41 2.10 -6.16
N PHE A 51 10.10 1.07 -5.68
CA PHE A 51 10.72 1.10 -4.35
C PHE A 51 11.61 2.33 -4.14
N TYR A 52 12.37 2.74 -5.17
CA TYR A 52 13.26 3.89 -5.08
C TYR A 52 12.50 5.21 -4.96
N ASP A 53 11.31 5.32 -5.53
CA ASP A 53 10.48 6.52 -5.38
C ASP A 53 10.05 6.71 -3.93
N TYR A 54 9.65 5.63 -3.26
CA TYR A 54 9.35 5.65 -1.83
C TYR A 54 10.60 5.96 -0.99
N LEU A 55 11.75 5.40 -1.35
CA LEU A 55 13.00 5.65 -0.63
C LEU A 55 13.40 7.12 -0.69
N HIS A 56 13.40 7.74 -1.88
CA HIS A 56 13.73 9.15 -2.03
C HIS A 56 12.74 10.06 -1.28
N LEU A 57 11.44 9.73 -1.31
CA LEU A 57 10.43 10.47 -0.56
C LEU A 57 10.66 10.35 0.95
N ALA A 58 10.96 9.15 1.45
CA ALA A 58 11.23 8.91 2.86
C ALA A 58 12.45 9.71 3.34
N ILE A 59 13.52 9.75 2.55
CA ILE A 59 14.71 10.55 2.84
C ILE A 59 14.37 12.04 2.86
N ALA A 60 13.67 12.54 1.83
CA ALA A 60 13.30 13.95 1.75
C ALA A 60 12.43 14.38 2.95
N LYS A 61 11.44 13.56 3.30
CA LYS A 61 10.57 13.80 4.46
C LYS A 61 11.34 13.74 5.78
N GLY A 62 12.24 12.76 5.95
CA GLY A 62 13.04 12.59 7.16
C GLY A 62 14.01 13.76 7.40
N LEU A 63 14.57 14.33 6.33
CA LEU A 63 15.45 15.50 6.40
C LEU A 63 14.70 16.84 6.38
N GLY A 64 13.39 16.84 6.15
CA GLY A 64 12.59 18.07 6.03
C GLY A 64 12.94 18.91 4.79
N ILE A 65 13.47 18.29 3.74
CA ILE A 65 13.89 18.97 2.50
C ILE A 65 12.84 18.78 1.39
N PRO A 66 12.76 19.70 0.41
CA PRO A 66 11.90 19.50 -0.74
C PRO A 66 12.40 18.37 -1.65
N LEU A 67 11.46 17.66 -2.28
CA LEU A 67 11.75 16.70 -3.33
C LEU A 67 11.79 17.42 -4.68
N ILE A 68 12.87 17.24 -5.44
CA ILE A 68 13.02 17.81 -6.78
C ILE A 68 12.98 16.66 -7.77
N THR A 69 11.97 16.61 -8.64
CA THR A 69 11.83 15.56 -9.65
C THR A 69 10.99 16.03 -10.84
N ARG A 70 11.10 15.31 -11.96
CA ARG A 70 10.26 15.49 -13.15
C ARG A 70 9.23 14.38 -13.32
N ASP A 71 9.29 13.34 -12.49
CA ASP A 71 8.39 12.20 -12.54
C ASP A 71 7.00 12.62 -12.04
N ARG A 72 6.00 12.61 -12.93
CA ARG A 72 4.66 13.10 -12.62
C ARG A 72 3.95 12.26 -11.57
N ASP A 73 4.09 10.94 -11.64
CA ASP A 73 3.40 10.03 -10.74
C ASP A 73 3.96 10.17 -9.33
N LEU A 74 5.29 10.30 -9.21
CA LEU A 74 5.95 10.59 -7.93
C LEU A 74 5.58 11.98 -7.42
N MET A 75 5.54 13.00 -8.27
CA MET A 75 5.13 14.35 -7.86
C MET A 75 3.70 14.35 -7.29
N ASP A 76 2.77 13.67 -7.97
CA ASP A 76 1.36 13.61 -7.55
C ASP A 76 1.17 12.86 -6.23
N PHE A 77 1.99 11.86 -5.96
CA PHE A 77 2.01 11.18 -4.67
C PHE A 77 2.70 12.04 -3.59
N ALA A 78 3.88 12.58 -3.88
CA ALA A 78 4.74 13.25 -2.92
C ALA A 78 4.20 14.60 -2.42
N LYS A 79 3.39 15.32 -3.22
CA LYS A 79 2.85 16.64 -2.85
C LYS A 79 2.04 16.65 -1.55
N ASN A 80 1.48 15.51 -1.15
CA ASN A 80 0.73 15.35 0.10
C ASN A 80 1.64 15.09 1.32
N HIS A 81 2.95 14.93 1.12
CA HIS A 81 3.90 14.50 2.14
C HIS A 81 5.07 15.46 2.32
N VAL A 82 5.56 16.04 1.23
CA VAL A 82 6.70 16.98 1.20
C VAL A 82 6.44 18.08 0.16
N LYS A 83 7.17 19.19 0.25
CA LYS A 83 7.20 20.17 -0.84
C LYS A 83 7.88 19.56 -2.05
N VAL A 84 7.30 19.75 -3.24
CA VAL A 84 7.82 19.19 -4.49
C VAL A 84 8.02 20.31 -5.51
N PHE A 85 9.16 20.29 -6.19
CA PHE A 85 9.48 21.23 -7.27
C PHE A 85 9.95 20.49 -8.50
N LYS A 86 9.77 21.10 -9.67
CA LYS A 86 10.50 20.68 -10.86
C LYS A 86 11.87 21.36 -10.89
N PRO A 87 12.90 20.72 -11.48
CA PRO A 87 14.21 21.35 -11.64
C PRO A 87 14.13 22.72 -12.33
N GLU A 88 13.23 22.87 -13.31
CA GLU A 88 13.04 24.10 -14.07
C GLU A 88 12.51 25.27 -13.21
N ASP A 89 11.85 24.97 -12.08
CA ASP A 89 11.32 25.99 -11.17
C ASP A 89 12.43 26.62 -10.30
N LEU A 90 13.61 26.00 -10.23
CA LEU A 90 14.72 26.43 -9.38
C LEU A 90 15.69 27.40 -10.07
N LEU A 91 15.60 27.53 -11.38
CA LEU A 91 16.51 28.32 -12.21
C LEU A 91 15.96 29.71 -12.59
N ARG A 92 14.87 30.14 -11.94
CA ARG A 92 14.20 31.42 -12.21
C ARG A 92 14.48 32.47 -11.15
#